data_AF-A0A6C0EXP1-F1
#
_entry.id   AF-A0A6C0EXP1-F1
#
_cell.length_a   1.000
_cell.length_b   1.000
_cell.length_c   1.000
_cell.angle_alpha   90.00
_cell.angle_beta   90.00
_cell.angle_gamma   90.00
#
_symmetry.space_group_name_H-M   'P 1'
#
loop_
_entity.id
_entity.type
_entity.pdbx_description
1 polymer ?
#
loop_
_entity_poly.entity_id
_entity_poly.type
_entity_poly.pdbx_seq_one_letter_code
_entity_poly.pdbx_strand_id
1 'polypeptide(L)' 'MLDRFLNPLVFICAFAVAVLVVYVLQPEPTVVYKFPNPDNAGKLTYQAEDKSCYKYEANEVKCPSDPNLILEHPIIIK' A
#
# COMPACT_ATOMS: atom_id res chain seq x y z
N MET A 1 16.75 41.43 8.38
CA MET A 1 18.04 41.26 7.63
C MET A 1 17.82 40.45 6.34
N LEU A 2 16.88 39.49 6.31
CA LEU A 2 16.48 38.74 5.10
C LEU A 2 15.62 39.58 4.13
N ASP A 3 14.89 40.54 4.68
CA ASP A 3 13.89 41.41 4.05
C ASP A 3 14.47 42.36 2.96
N ARG A 4 15.81 42.50 2.91
CA ARG A 4 16.52 43.23 1.85
C ARG A 4 16.74 42.41 0.58
N PHE A 5 16.68 41.09 0.66
CA PHE A 5 16.98 40.17 -0.45
C PHE A 5 15.76 39.40 -0.93
N LEU A 6 14.76 39.21 -0.07
CA LEU A 6 13.58 38.40 -0.36
C LEU A 6 12.29 39.14 0.03
N ASN A 7 11.38 39.30 -0.94
CA ASN A 7 10.04 39.81 -0.66
C ASN A 7 9.18 38.66 -0.09
N PRO A 8 8.68 38.77 1.15
CA PRO A 8 7.99 37.67 1.82
C PRO A 8 6.69 37.27 1.12
N LEU A 9 5.94 38.24 0.56
CA LEU A 9 4.69 37.96 -0.16
C LEU A 9 4.97 37.19 -1.45
N VAL A 10 5.96 37.64 -2.23
CA VAL A 10 6.36 36.96 -3.47
C VAL A 10 6.86 35.55 -3.19
N PHE A 11 7.64 35.36 -2.12
CA PHE A 11 8.12 34.05 -1.71
C PHE A 11 6.97 33.10 -1.37
N ILE A 12 5.99 33.54 -0.57
CA ILE A 12 4.84 32.70 -0.19
C ILE A 12 4.00 32.36 -1.41
N CYS A 13 3.75 33.32 -2.31
CA CYS A 13 3.02 33.06 -3.55
C CYS A 13 3.74 32.05 -4.44
N ALA A 14 5.05 32.21 -4.64
CA ALA A 14 5.86 31.28 -5.43
C ALA A 14 5.89 29.88 -4.80
N PHE A 15 6.00 29.79 -3.48
CA PHE A 15 5.96 28.52 -2.75
C PHE A 15 4.59 27.83 -2.90
N ALA A 16 3.49 28.57 -2.77
CA ALA A 16 2.14 28.03 -2.95
C ALA A 16 1.92 27.50 -4.37
N VAL A 17 2.37 28.23 -5.39
CA VAL A 17 2.31 27.78 -6.79
C VAL A 17 3.16 26.52 -6.99
N ALA A 18 4.37 26.46 -6.43
CA ALA A 18 5.22 25.28 -6.53
C ALA A 18 4.58 24.03 -5.91
N VAL A 19 4.00 24.16 -4.71
CA VAL A 19 3.27 23.07 -4.05
C VAL A 19 2.07 22.61 -4.88
N LEU A 20 1.31 23.56 -5.44
CA LEU A 20 0.17 23.25 -6.30
C LEU A 20 0.59 22.47 -7.55
N VAL A 21 1.68 22.89 -8.22
CA VAL A 21 2.21 22.21 -9.40
C VAL A 21 2.62 20.78 -9.06
N VAL A 22 3.35 20.57 -7.97
CA VAL A 22 3.73 19.22 -7.52
C VAL A 22 2.50 18.36 -7.24
N TYR A 23 1.47 18.93 -6.63
CA TYR A 23 0.23 18.20 -6.33
C TYR A 23 -0.54 17.77 -7.58
N VAL A 24 -0.60 18.62 -8.61
CA VAL A 24 -1.27 18.30 -9.88
C VAL A 24 -0.47 17.29 -10.71
N LEU A 25 0.86 17.35 -10.65
CA LEU A 25 1.75 16.45 -11.39
C LEU A 25 1.99 15.11 -10.68
N GLN A 26 1.57 14.97 -9.42
CA GLN A 26 1.65 13.72 -8.69
C GLN A 26 0.86 12.62 -9.43
N PRO A 27 1.51 11.49 -9.78
CA PRO A 27 0.79 10.34 -10.34
C PRO A 27 -0.13 9.72 -9.29
N GLU A 28 -1.21 9.09 -9.75
CA GLU A 28 -2.11 8.37 -8.87
C GLU A 28 -1.38 7.22 -8.15
N PRO A 29 -1.60 7.04 -6.83
CA PRO A 29 -0.99 5.95 -6.10
C PRO A 29 -1.51 4.61 -6.62
N THR A 30 -0.60 3.70 -6.96
CA THR A 30 -0.97 2.35 -7.39
C THR A 30 -1.36 1.50 -6.17
N VAL A 31 -2.64 1.12 -6.09
CA VAL A 31 -3.12 0.17 -5.08
C VAL A 31 -2.75 -1.25 -5.51
N VAL A 32 -1.83 -1.88 -4.79
CA VAL A 32 -1.42 -3.27 -5.05
C VAL A 32 -2.07 -4.19 -4.02
N TYR A 33 -3.02 -5.00 -4.47
CA TYR A 33 -3.61 -6.06 -3.66
C TYR A 33 -2.65 -7.24 -3.60
N LYS A 34 -2.12 -7.51 -2.40
CA LYS A 34 -1.32 -8.69 -2.12
C LYS A 34 -2.16 -9.69 -1.37
N PHE A 35 -2.20 -10.92 -1.86
CA PHE A 35 -2.87 -12.02 -1.18
C PHE A 35 -1.91 -12.76 -0.25
N PRO A 36 -2.43 -13.41 0.80
CA PRO A 36 -1.63 -14.24 1.68
C PRO A 36 -1.05 -15.44 0.93
N ASN A 37 0.24 -15.70 1.16
CA ASN A 37 0.95 -16.87 0.66
C ASN A 37 1.96 -17.37 1.72
N PRO A 38 2.50 -18.59 1.58
CA PRO A 38 3.43 -19.14 2.56
C PRO A 38 4.67 -18.28 2.80
N ASP A 39 5.16 -17.57 1.78
CA ASP A 39 6.36 -16.72 1.87
C ASP A 39 6.13 -15.41 2.64
N ASN A 40 4.89 -14.91 2.64
CA ASN A 40 4.49 -13.63 3.23
C ASN A 40 3.68 -13.77 4.52
N ALA A 41 3.31 -15.00 4.90
CA ALA A 41 2.68 -15.32 6.17
C ALA A 41 3.50 -14.75 7.35
N GLY A 42 2.81 -14.16 8.32
CA GLY A 42 3.40 -13.48 9.49
C GLY A 42 4.06 -12.12 9.20
N LYS A 43 4.45 -11.84 7.94
CA LYS A 43 5.15 -10.61 7.55
C LYS A 43 4.20 -9.48 7.22
N LEU A 44 3.09 -9.77 6.55
CA LEU A 44 2.09 -8.79 6.16
C LEU A 44 0.88 -8.82 7.10
N THR A 45 0.33 -7.63 7.39
CA THR A 45 -0.92 -7.47 8.12
C THR A 45 -2.02 -7.14 7.11
N TYR A 46 -3.12 -7.86 7.20
CA TYR A 46 -4.28 -7.73 6.33
C TYR A 46 -5.41 -7.06 7.11
N GLN A 47 -6.14 -6.17 6.45
CA GLN A 47 -7.29 -5.48 7.02
C GLN A 47 -8.56 -6.12 6.45
N ALA A 48 -9.47 -6.55 7.32
CA ALA A 48 -10.80 -7.01 6.91
C ALA A 48 -11.76 -5.83 6.71
N GLU A 49 -12.91 -6.12 6.10
CA GLU A 49 -13.97 -5.14 5.88
C GLU A 49 -14.49 -4.53 7.19
N ASP A 50 -14.43 -5.26 8.30
CA ASP A 50 -14.80 -4.82 9.65
C ASP A 50 -13.73 -3.94 10.33
N LYS A 51 -12.65 -3.59 9.61
CA LYS A 51 -11.47 -2.86 10.07
C LYS A 51 -10.62 -3.61 11.11
N SER A 52 -10.88 -4.89 11.35
CA SER A 52 -9.97 -5.72 12.13
C SER A 52 -8.70 -6.01 11.33
N CYS A 53 -7.58 -6.13 12.05
CA CYS A 53 -6.27 -6.42 11.45
C CYS A 53 -5.83 -7.82 11.88
N TYR A 54 -5.46 -8.66 10.92
CA TYR A 54 -5.01 -10.03 11.17
C TYR A 54 -3.73 -10.35 10.39
N LYS A 55 -3.03 -11.38 10.86
CA LYS A 55 -1.87 -11.96 10.20
C LYS A 55 -2.15 -13.43 9.98
N TYR A 56 -1.81 -13.92 8.79
CA TYR A 56 -1.89 -15.35 8.51
C TYR A 56 -0.63 -16.06 9.00
N GLU A 57 -0.81 -17.25 9.54
CA GLU A 57 0.26 -18.21 9.81
C GLU A 57 0.22 -19.32 8.75
N ALA A 58 1.39 -19.73 8.28
CA ALA A 58 1.51 -20.83 7.34
C ALA A 58 1.98 -22.08 8.07
N ASN A 59 1.22 -23.16 7.92
CA ASN A 59 1.58 -24.48 8.42
C ASN A 59 1.94 -25.38 7.24
N GLU A 60 3.10 -26.02 7.32
CA GLU A 60 3.52 -26.99 6.32
C GLU A 60 2.69 -28.27 6.48
N VAL A 61 2.07 -28.71 5.37
CA VAL A 61 1.25 -29.92 5.33
C VAL A 61 1.72 -30.83 4.21
N LYS A 62 1.46 -32.12 4.34
CA LYS A 62 1.68 -33.06 3.22
C LYS A 62 0.67 -32.76 2.13
N CYS A 63 1.16 -32.57 0.91
CA CYS A 63 0.30 -32.36 -0.25
C CYS A 63 -0.60 -33.60 -0.46
N PRO A 64 -1.92 -33.42 -0.63
CA PRO A 64 -2.81 -34.52 -0.95
C PRO A 64 -2.49 -35.10 -2.33
N SER A 65 -2.71 -36.40 -2.50
CA SER A 65 -2.51 -37.06 -3.80
C SER A 65 -3.57 -36.67 -4.84
N ASP A 66 -4.74 -36.19 -4.40
CA ASP A 66 -5.81 -35.72 -5.27
C ASP A 66 -5.61 -34.23 -5.60
N PRO A 67 -5.39 -33.87 -6.89
CA PRO A 67 -5.20 -32.48 -7.31
C PRO A 67 -6.40 -31.58 -7.02
N ASN A 68 -7.62 -32.11 -6.94
CA ASN A 68 -8.83 -31.31 -6.71
C ASN A 68 -8.91 -30.72 -5.30
N LEU A 69 -8.12 -31.25 -4.37
CA LEU A 69 -8.01 -30.72 -3.00
C LEU A 69 -6.99 -29.58 -2.89
N ILE A 70 -6.28 -29.24 -3.97
CA ILE A 70 -5.28 -28.18 -4.02
C ILE A 70 -5.95 -26.92 -4.57
N LEU A 71 -6.00 -25.88 -3.75
CA LEU A 71 -6.52 -24.57 -4.16
C LEU A 71 -5.45 -23.80 -4.95
N GLU A 72 -5.82 -23.33 -6.14
CA GLU A 72 -4.98 -22.39 -6.89
C GLU A 72 -5.10 -20.98 -6.32
N HIS A 73 -4.01 -20.22 -6.44
CA HIS A 73 -3.96 -18.83 -6.01
C HIS A 73 -4.55 -17.91 -7.10
N PRO A 74 -5.32 -16.85 -6.75
CA PRO A 74 -5.60 -16.33 -5.42
C PRO A 74 -6.67 -17.11 -4.66
N ILE A 75 -6.46 -17.26 -3.35
CA ILE A 75 -7.39 -17.96 -2.45
C ILE A 75 -8.61 -17.07 -2.24
N ILE A 76 -9.66 -17.27 -3.03
CA ILE A 76 -10.97 -16.67 -2.79
C ILE A 76 -11.72 -17.63 -1.87
N ILE A 77 -11.73 -17.34 -0.56
CA ILE A 77 -12.55 -18.08 0.39
C ILE A 77 -14.01 -17.67 0.12
N LYS A 78 -14.79 -18.57 -0.50
CA LYS A 78 -16.24 -18.39 -0.69
C LYS A 78 -17.01 -18.69 0.59
#